data_AF-A0A1F9KRE1-F1
#
_entry.id   AF-A0A1F9KRE1-F1
#
_cell.length_a   1.000
_cell.length_b   1.000
_cell.length_c   1.000
_cell.angle_alpha   90.00
_cell.angle_beta   90.00
_cell.angle_gamma   90.00
#
_symmetry.space_group_name_H-M   'P 1'
#
loop_
_entity.id
_entity.type
_entity.pdbx_description
1 polymer ?
#
loop_
_entity_poly.entity_id
_entity_poly.type
_entity_poly.pdbx_seq_one_letter_code
_entity_poly.pdbx_strand_id
1 'polypeptide(L)' 'MERINPVADHLKLRRFAPGQQVEFHGCIYTVVNRTTLASGEPALVLQREGEQFVIGAANFLAGVKENR' A
#
# COMPACT_ATOMS: atom_id res chain seq x y z
N MET A 1 15.14 14.69 8.08
CA MET A 1 14.02 15.11 7.21
C MET A 1 13.98 14.15 6.05
N GLU A 2 13.17 13.10 6.14
CA GLU A 2 13.10 12.05 5.11
C GLU A 2 12.40 12.61 3.87
N ARG A 3 13.12 12.68 2.75
CA ARG A 3 12.57 13.10 1.46
C ARG A 3 11.66 12.00 0.95
N ILE A 4 10.36 12.13 1.22
CA ILE A 4 9.32 11.35 0.56
C ILE A 4 9.40 11.68 -0.93
N ASN A 5 9.86 10.73 -1.75
CA ASN A 5 9.93 10.86 -3.19
C ASN A 5 8.66 10.22 -3.80
N PRO A 6 7.62 11.01 -4.12
CA PRO A 6 6.32 10.46 -4.56
C PRO A 6 6.41 9.60 -5.82
N VAL A 7 7.40 9.86 -6.67
CA VAL A 7 7.64 9.09 -7.91
C VAL A 7 8.18 7.68 -7.62
N ALA A 8 9.09 7.55 -6.66
CA ALA A 8 9.68 6.27 -6.29
C ALA A 8 8.66 5.37 -5.58
N ASP A 9 7.81 6.00 -4.77
CA ASP A 9 6.70 5.36 -4.08
C ASP A 9 5.66 4.80 -5.07
N HIS A 10 5.25 5.61 -6.05
CA HIS A 10 4.35 5.18 -7.13
C HIS A 10 4.89 3.97 -7.93
N LEU A 11 6.22 3.90 -8.16
CA LEU A 11 6.85 2.75 -8.81
C LEU A 11 6.83 1.49 -7.95
N LYS A 12 7.00 1.61 -6.63
CA LYS A 12 6.93 0.48 -5.71
C LYS A 12 5.51 -0.05 -5.58
N LEU A 13 4.50 0.84 -5.53
CA LEU A 13 3.09 0.44 -5.54
C LEU A 13 2.66 -0.33 -6.77
N ARG A 14 3.28 -0.07 -7.93
CA ARG A 14 2.98 -0.84 -9.15
C ARG A 14 3.23 -2.33 -9.02
N ARG A 15 4.10 -2.74 -8.09
CA ARG A 15 4.42 -4.16 -7.80
C ARG A 15 3.30 -4.85 -7.02
N PHE A 16 2.38 -4.09 -6.43
CA PHE A 16 1.25 -4.59 -5.67
C PHE A 16 -0.01 -4.52 -6.53
N ALA A 17 -0.35 -5.64 -7.14
CA ALA A 17 -1.53 -5.77 -7.99
C ALA A 17 -2.78 -6.08 -7.16
N PRO A 18 -3.99 -5.64 -7.59
CA PRO A 18 -5.23 -6.11 -6.99
C PRO A 18 -5.30 -7.65 -7.06
N GLY A 19 -5.71 -8.28 -5.96
CA GLY A 19 -5.69 -9.73 -5.73
C GLY A 19 -4.42 -10.26 -5.06
N GLN A 20 -3.37 -9.44 -4.90
CA GLN A 20 -2.14 -9.87 -4.25
C GLN A 20 -2.26 -9.79 -2.72
N GLN A 21 -1.73 -10.81 -2.02
CA GLN A 21 -1.60 -10.80 -0.57
C GLN A 21 -0.28 -10.18 -0.15
N VAL A 22 -0.32 -9.31 0.86
CA VAL A 22 0.81 -8.57 1.40
C VAL A 22 0.78 -8.64 2.91
N GLU A 23 1.94 -8.82 3.53
CA GLU A 23 2.05 -8.73 4.99
C GLU A 23 2.29 -7.27 5.38
N PHE A 24 1.36 -6.70 6.13
CA PHE A 24 1.46 -5.34 6.65
C PHE A 24 1.28 -5.37 8.17
N HIS A 25 2.27 -4.87 8.92
CA HIS A 25 2.26 -4.91 10.39
C HIS A 25 2.02 -6.32 10.99
N GLY A 26 2.53 -7.38 10.33
CA GLY A 26 2.37 -8.77 10.81
C GLY A 26 0.99 -9.37 10.56
N CYS A 27 0.12 -8.69 9.80
CA CYS A 27 -1.15 -9.22 9.34
C CYS A 27 -1.15 -9.33 7.81
N ILE A 28 -1.76 -10.39 7.27
CA ILE A 28 -1.90 -10.55 5.83
C ILE A 28 -3.14 -9.82 5.35
N TYR A 29 -2.94 -8.89 4.41
CA TYR A 29 -4.00 -8.16 3.73
C TYR A 29 -3.99 -8.49 2.25
N THR A 30 -5.17 -8.44 1.64
CA THR A 30 -5.31 -8.53 0.18
C THR A 30 -5.43 -7.13 -0.38
N VAL A 31 -4.64 -6.83 -1.40
CA VAL A 31 -4.77 -5.59 -2.16
C VAL A 31 -6.03 -5.70 -3.00
N VAL A 32 -7.01 -4.83 -2.75
CA VAL A 32 -8.27 -4.83 -3.51
C VAL A 32 -8.19 -3.90 -4.69
N ASN A 33 -7.64 -2.70 -4.48
CA ASN A 33 -7.55 -1.68 -5.51
C ASN A 33 -6.42 -0.68 -5.24
N ARG A 34 -5.98 0.01 -6.29
CA ARG A 34 -5.08 1.17 -6.20
C ARG A 34 -5.91 2.43 -6.31
N THR A 35 -5.64 3.38 -5.43
CA THR A 35 -6.36 4.66 -5.41
C THR A 35 -5.37 5.80 -5.19
N THR A 36 -5.88 7.02 -5.22
CA THR A 36 -5.11 8.24 -4.96
C THR A 36 -5.86 9.03 -3.90
N LEU A 37 -5.17 9.44 -2.85
CA LEU A 37 -5.74 10.28 -1.79
C LEU A 37 -6.05 11.67 -2.33
N ALA A 38 -6.92 12.41 -1.61
CA ALA A 38 -7.26 13.79 -1.96
C ALA A 38 -6.02 14.71 -2.03
N SER A 39 -4.96 14.38 -1.30
CA SER A 39 -3.65 15.06 -1.34
C SER A 39 -2.87 14.85 -2.66
N GLY A 40 -3.34 14.01 -3.56
CA GLY A 40 -2.63 13.59 -4.78
C GLY A 40 -1.61 12.48 -4.54
N GLU A 41 -1.53 11.95 -3.31
CA GLU A 41 -0.62 10.87 -2.95
C GLU A 41 -1.20 9.51 -3.37
N PRO A 42 -0.37 8.60 -3.93
CA PRO A 42 -0.84 7.29 -4.30
C PRO A 42 -1.13 6.44 -3.05
N ALA A 43 -2.10 5.54 -3.15
CA ALA A 43 -2.61 4.76 -2.04
C ALA A 43 -3.14 3.39 -2.49
N LEU A 44 -3.33 2.51 -1.52
CA LEU A 44 -3.87 1.17 -1.71
C LEU A 44 -5.10 0.96 -0.85
N VAL A 45 -6.04 0.21 -1.39
CA VAL A 45 -7.16 -0.38 -0.64
C VAL A 45 -6.72 -1.77 -0.21
N LEU A 46 -6.62 -1.97 1.10
CA LEU A 46 -6.31 -3.26 1.71
C LEU A 46 -7.58 -3.83 2.34
N GLN A 47 -7.76 -5.14 2.19
CA GLN A 47 -8.86 -5.88 2.79
C GLN A 47 -8.36 -7.13 3.51
N ARG A 48 -8.94 -7.40 4.67
CA ARG A 48 -8.73 -8.63 5.45
C ARG A 48 -10.02 -8.98 6.17
N GLU A 49 -10.48 -10.23 6.05
CA GLU A 49 -11.53 -10.84 6.88
C GLU A 49 -12.72 -9.92 7.25
N GLY A 50 -13.28 -9.19 6.27
CA GLY A 50 -14.42 -8.29 6.47
C GLY A 50 -14.07 -6.84 6.80
N GLU A 51 -12.81 -6.53 7.05
CA GLU A 51 -12.28 -5.18 7.24
C GLU A 51 -11.62 -4.68 5.94
N GLN A 52 -11.90 -3.42 5.57
CA GLN A 52 -11.28 -2.77 4.42
C GLN A 52 -10.89 -1.34 4.80
N PHE A 53 -9.66 -0.94 4.46
CA PHE A 53 -9.20 0.43 4.67
C PHE A 53 -8.31 0.91 3.53
N VAL A 54 -8.16 2.23 3.44
CA VAL A 54 -7.29 2.91 2.49
C VAL A 54 -6.02 3.32 3.22
N ILE A 55 -4.86 2.99 2.66
CA ILE A 55 -3.57 3.38 3.20
C ILE A 55 -2.75 4.11 2.15
N GLY A 56 -2.24 5.28 2.53
CA GLY A 56 -1.29 6.05 1.74
C GLY A 56 -0.01 5.26 1.55
N ALA A 57 0.57 5.34 0.37
CA ALA A 57 1.64 4.47 -0.01
C ALA A 57 2.94 4.66 0.78
N ALA A 58 3.23 5.88 1.23
CA ALA A 58 4.34 6.12 2.14
C ALA A 58 4.22 5.31 3.44
N ASN A 59 3.01 5.29 4.04
CA ASN A 59 2.73 4.50 5.24
C ASN A 59 2.71 3.00 4.95
N PHE A 60 2.15 2.61 3.81
CA PHE A 60 2.13 1.21 3.39
C PHE A 60 3.55 0.67 3.20
N LEU A 61 4.39 1.37 2.43
CA LEU A 61 5.77 0.96 2.14
C LEU A 61 6.66 0.99 3.38
N ALA A 62 6.35 1.80 4.39
CA ALA A 62 7.06 1.81 5.66
C ALA A 62 6.74 0.57 6.52
N GLY A 63 5.52 0.03 6.42
CA GLY A 63 5.04 -1.09 7.27
C GLY A 63 4.86 -2.43 6.56
N VAL A 64 4.98 -2.48 5.23
CA VAL A 64 4.83 -3.71 4.43
C VAL A 64 6.12 -4.52 4.47
N LYS A 65 5.99 -5.82 4.78
CA LYS A 65 7.04 -6.79 4.54
C LYS A 65 6.78 -7.45 3.20
N GLU A 66 7.63 -7.13 2.24
CA GLU A 66 7.67 -7.83 0.96
C GLU A 66 8.30 -9.21 1.23
N ASN A 67 7.47 -10.25 1.38
CA ASN A 67 7.96 -11.62 1.48
C ASN A 67 8.49 -12.00 0.09
N ARG A 68 9.80 -11.93 -0.08
CA ARG A 68 10.51 -12.21 -1.35
C ARG A 68 10.85 -13.68 -1.46
#